data_AF-A0A418ZP14-F1
#
_entry.id   AF-A0A418ZP14-F1
#
_cell.length_a   1.000
_cell.length_b   1.000
_cell.length_c   1.000
_cell.angle_alpha   90.00
_cell.angle_beta   90.00
_cell.angle_gamma   90.00
#
_symmetry.space_group_name_H-M   'P 1'
#
loop_
_entity.id
_entity.type
_entity.pdbx_description
1 polymer ?
#
loop_
_entity_poly.entity_id
_entity_poly.type
_entity_poly.pdbx_seq_one_letter_code
_entity_poly.pdbx_strand_id
1 'polypeptide(L)'
;VITLGRVSLTLVLGDVRATLPAWRDRADAWFLDGFSPAKNPQMWGADVMAQVGSHTAPGGSFATYTAAGHVRRALQDAGFAVARAPGFGRKRHMSRGRLA
;
A
#
# COMPACT_ATOMS: atom_id res chain seq x y z
N VAL A 1 -12.00 0.24 17.70
CA VAL A 1 -12.73 -0.23 16.49
C VAL A 1 -14.08 0.46 16.47
N ILE A 2 -14.45 1.08 15.34
CA ILE A 2 -15.77 1.68 15.10
C ILE A 2 -16.57 0.68 14.29
N THR A 3 -17.80 0.37 14.71
CA THR A 3 -18.67 -0.60 14.01
C THR A 3 -19.88 0.11 13.42
N LEU A 4 -20.14 -0.09 12.14
CA LEU A 4 -21.27 0.45 11.37
C LEU A 4 -22.01 -0.72 10.72
N GLY A 5 -22.98 -1.29 11.44
CA GLY A 5 -23.70 -2.49 10.99
C GLY A 5 -22.76 -3.68 10.81
N ARG A 6 -22.61 -4.15 9.56
CA ARG A 6 -21.71 -5.26 9.20
C ARG A 6 -20.28 -4.84 8.88
N VAL A 7 -19.95 -3.55 9.05
CA VAL A 7 -18.64 -2.99 8.73
C VAL A 7 -17.92 -2.64 10.03
N SER A 8 -16.65 -3.04 10.14
CA SER A 8 -15.75 -2.63 11.21
C SER A 8 -14.61 -1.81 10.66
N LEU A 9 -14.34 -0.67 11.30
CA LEU A 9 -13.24 0.23 10.99
C LEU A 9 -12.27 0.28 12.18
N THR A 10 -11.02 -0.05 11.94
CA THR A 10 -9.93 0.17 12.89
C THR A 10 -9.11 1.35 12.43
N LEU A 11 -9.16 2.45 13.19
CA LEU A 11 -8.28 3.60 12.98
C LEU A 11 -7.06 3.47 13.88
N VAL A 12 -5.88 3.34 13.28
CA VAL A 12 -4.61 3.28 13.98
C VAL A 12 -3.94 4.64 13.86
N LEU A 13 -3.77 5.33 14.98
CA LEU A 13 -3.13 6.65 15.03
C LEU A 13 -1.62 6.51 15.25
N GLY A 14 -0.83 7.23 14.47
CA GLY A 14 0.63 7.26 14.59
C GLY A 14 1.32 7.22 13.23
N ASP A 15 2.65 7.22 13.26
CA ASP A 15 3.48 7.05 12.08
C ASP A 15 3.38 5.61 11.56
N VAL A 16 3.08 5.43 10.28
CA VAL A 16 2.94 4.11 9.65
C VAL A 16 4.19 3.24 9.81
N ARG A 17 5.38 3.85 9.88
CA ARG A 17 6.64 3.13 10.09
C ARG A 17 6.72 2.46 11.46
N ALA A 18 6.00 2.99 12.45
CA ALA A 18 5.92 2.42 13.78
C ALA A 18 4.68 1.53 13.94
N THR A 19 3.55 1.92 13.35
CA THR A 19 2.27 1.26 13.60
C THR A 19 2.02 0.05 12.71
N LEU A 20 2.45 0.07 11.45
CA LEU A 20 2.24 -1.05 10.53
C LEU A 20 2.99 -2.33 10.95
N PRO A 21 4.28 -2.30 11.35
CA PRO A 21 4.95 -3.51 11.84
C PRO A 21 4.32 -4.13 13.09
N ALA A 22 3.58 -3.34 13.88
CA ALA A 22 2.92 -3.79 15.11
C ALA A 22 1.51 -4.33 14.85
N TRP A 23 0.92 -4.01 13.69
CA TRP A 23 -0.38 -4.54 13.28
C TRP A 23 -0.24 -6.04 13.01
N ARG A 24 -1.16 -6.88 13.47
CA ARG A 24 -1.01 -8.35 13.40
C ARG A 24 -1.88 -9.04 12.36
N ASP A 25 -2.77 -8.28 11.72
CA ASP A 25 -3.68 -8.84 10.73
C ASP A 25 -3.06 -8.79 9.33
N ARG A 26 -3.85 -9.25 8.35
CA ARG A 26 -3.52 -9.19 6.94
C ARG A 26 -4.65 -8.52 6.17
N ALA A 27 -4.30 -7.79 5.12
CA ALA A 27 -5.24 -7.22 4.18
C ALA A 27 -5.35 -8.09 2.92
N ASP A 28 -6.58 -8.27 2.43
CA ASP A 28 -6.84 -8.82 1.10
C ASP A 28 -6.62 -7.77 0.00
N ALA A 29 -6.78 -6.49 0.34
CA ALA A 29 -6.58 -5.38 -0.58
C ALA A 29 -6.01 -4.15 0.14
N TRP A 30 -4.95 -3.57 -0.43
CA TRP A 30 -4.32 -2.35 0.02
C TRP A 30 -4.71 -1.15 -0.82
N PHE A 31 -5.17 -0.11 -0.15
CA PHE A 31 -5.32 1.23 -0.72
C PHE A 31 -4.11 2.06 -0.29
N LEU A 32 -3.05 2.01 -1.10
CA LEU A 32 -1.83 2.75 -0.82
C LEU A 32 -1.99 4.20 -1.28
N ASP A 33 -2.45 5.03 -0.36
CA ASP A 33 -2.77 6.44 -0.59
C ASP A 33 -2.16 7.34 0.48
N GLY A 34 -1.94 8.60 0.11
CA GLY A 34 -1.24 9.59 0.93
C GLY A 34 -0.65 10.70 0.07
N PHE A 35 0.14 11.60 0.66
CA PHE A 35 0.86 12.60 -0.12
C PHE A 35 1.87 11.97 -1.09
N SER A 36 2.19 12.68 -2.18
CA SER A 36 3.05 12.14 -3.23
C SER A 36 4.41 11.69 -2.66
N PRO A 37 5.09 10.71 -3.28
CA PRO A 37 6.39 10.27 -2.79
C PRO A 37 7.43 11.38 -2.66
N ALA A 38 7.32 12.45 -3.46
CA ALA A 38 8.17 13.63 -3.31
C ALA A 38 7.86 14.47 -2.07
N LYS A 39 6.60 14.50 -1.61
CA LYS A 39 6.15 15.27 -0.44
C LYS A 39 6.20 14.50 0.88
N ASN A 40 6.06 13.18 0.84
CA ASN A 40 6.10 12.34 2.03
C ASN A 40 6.95 11.07 1.79
N PRO A 41 8.26 11.21 1.52
CA PRO A 41 9.11 10.09 1.09
C PRO A 41 9.17 8.94 2.11
N GLN A 42 9.04 9.25 3.41
CA GLN A 42 9.14 8.28 4.50
C GLN A 42 8.03 7.22 4.45
N MET A 43 6.80 7.61 4.09
CA MET A 43 5.68 6.68 3.92
C MET A 43 5.90 5.68 2.78
N TRP A 44 6.65 6.07 1.76
CA TRP A 44 6.89 5.29 0.55
C TRP A 44 8.24 4.55 0.58
N GLY A 45 8.86 4.49 1.76
CA GLY A 45 10.13 3.79 1.99
C GLY A 45 10.01 2.27 1.77
N ALA A 46 11.14 1.65 1.46
CA ALA A 46 11.21 0.21 1.24
C ALA A 46 10.82 -0.60 2.49
N ASP A 47 11.11 -0.07 3.68
CA ASP A 47 10.69 -0.60 4.97
C ASP A 47 9.16 -0.68 5.09
N VAL A 48 8.44 0.38 4.72
CA VAL A 48 6.98 0.39 4.75
C VAL A 48 6.42 -0.56 3.68
N MET A 49 6.96 -0.55 2.46
CA MET A 49 6.47 -1.44 1.39
C MET A 49 6.71 -2.92 1.73
N ALA A 50 7.83 -3.26 2.38
CA ALA A 50 8.08 -4.60 2.88
C ALA A 50 7.02 -5.04 3.91
N GLN A 51 6.60 -4.13 4.80
CA GLN A 51 5.51 -4.41 5.73
C GLN A 51 4.15 -4.53 5.03
N VAL A 52 3.90 -3.75 3.98
CA VAL A 52 2.70 -3.96 3.14
C VAL A 52 2.69 -5.39 2.60
N GLY A 53 3.82 -5.88 2.05
CA GLY A 53 3.95 -7.27 1.60
C GLY A 53 3.72 -8.28 2.74
N SER A 54 4.39 -8.12 3.87
CA SER A 54 4.28 -9.05 5.02
C SER A 54 2.86 -9.13 5.58
N HIS A 55 2.11 -8.03 5.53
CA HIS A 55 0.72 -7.90 5.98
C HIS A 55 -0.30 -8.07 4.85
N THR A 56 0.08 -8.67 3.73
CA THR A 56 -0.87 -9.05 2.67
C THR A 56 -1.29 -10.50 2.81
N ALA A 57 -2.58 -10.79 2.61
CA ALA A 57 -3.08 -12.16 2.53
C ALA A 57 -2.60 -12.84 1.23
N PRO A 58 -2.46 -14.19 1.18
CA PRO A 58 -2.15 -14.87 -0.06
C PRO A 58 -3.11 -14.50 -1.20
N GLY A 59 -2.58 -14.12 -2.37
CA GLY A 59 -3.38 -13.63 -3.50
C GLY A 59 -3.97 -12.22 -3.33
N GLY A 60 -3.66 -11.55 -2.21
CA GLY A 60 -4.07 -10.19 -1.93
C GLY A 60 -3.47 -9.18 -2.91
N SER A 61 -4.03 -7.97 -2.93
CA SER A 61 -3.74 -6.97 -3.95
C SER A 61 -3.37 -5.60 -3.39
N PHE A 62 -2.79 -4.75 -4.22
CA PHE A 62 -2.70 -3.32 -3.94
C PHE A 62 -3.07 -2.48 -5.16
N ALA A 63 -3.49 -1.24 -4.90
CA ALA A 63 -3.54 -0.18 -5.87
C ALA A 63 -2.97 1.12 -5.28
N THR A 64 -2.32 1.92 -6.12
CA THR A 64 -1.86 3.27 -5.75
C THR A 64 -1.87 4.20 -6.95
N TYR A 65 -2.16 5.48 -6.71
CA TYR A 65 -2.14 6.48 -7.78
C TYR A 65 -0.73 6.78 -8.30
N THR A 66 0.32 6.47 -7.54
CA THR A 66 1.69 6.82 -7.92
C THR A 66 2.25 5.81 -8.93
N ALA A 67 3.01 6.33 -9.90
CA ALA A 67 3.80 5.53 -10.82
C ALA A 67 5.32 5.69 -10.59
N ALA A 68 5.71 6.21 -9.43
CA ALA A 68 7.11 6.45 -9.08
C ALA A 68 7.92 5.15 -9.12
N GLY A 69 9.08 5.19 -9.79
CA GLY A 69 9.90 4.01 -10.03
C GLY A 69 10.46 3.35 -8.77
N HIS A 70 10.76 4.12 -7.72
CA HIS A 70 11.24 3.56 -6.45
C HIS A 70 10.13 2.82 -5.70
N VAL A 71 8.90 3.38 -5.66
CA VAL A 71 7.75 2.72 -5.03
C VAL A 71 7.43 1.39 -5.71
N ARG A 72 7.44 1.37 -7.05
CA ARG A 72 7.21 0.14 -7.81
C ARG A 72 8.26 -0.92 -7.51
N ARG A 73 9.55 -0.56 -7.46
CA ARG A 73 10.63 -1.49 -7.13
C ARG A 73 10.47 -2.03 -5.71
N ALA A 74 10.24 -1.16 -4.73
CA ALA A 74 10.03 -1.57 -3.35
C ALA A 74 8.84 -2.53 -3.18
N LEU A 75 7.75 -2.32 -3.93
CA LEU A 75 6.61 -3.26 -3.94
C LEU A 75 6.94 -4.58 -4.66
N GLN A 76 7.78 -4.57 -5.69
CA GLN A 76 8.28 -5.81 -6.30
C GLN A 76 9.15 -6.60 -5.31
N ASP A 77 10.06 -5.91 -4.61
CA ASP A 77 10.93 -6.50 -3.59
C ASP A 77 10.12 -7.04 -2.40
N ALA A 78 8.95 -6.45 -2.11
CA ALA A 78 7.99 -6.94 -1.13
C ALA A 78 7.15 -8.15 -1.60
N GLY A 79 7.39 -8.67 -2.81
CA GLY A 79 6.77 -9.89 -3.34
C GLY A 79 5.60 -9.67 -4.29
N PHE A 80 5.26 -8.43 -4.66
CA PHE A 80 4.14 -8.17 -5.56
C PHE A 80 4.54 -8.32 -7.04
N ALA A 81 3.66 -8.95 -7.81
CA ALA A 81 3.64 -8.82 -9.26
C ALA A 81 3.07 -7.44 -9.65
N VAL A 82 3.95 -6.45 -9.83
CA VAL A 82 3.58 -5.05 -10.08
C VAL A 82 3.38 -4.74 -11.57
N ALA A 83 2.20 -4.23 -11.91
CA ALA A 83 1.87 -3.72 -13.24
C ALA A 83 1.64 -2.19 -13.23
N ARG A 84 2.02 -1.52 -14.33
CA ARG A 84 1.55 -0.15 -14.60
C ARG A 84 0.16 -0.24 -15.20
N ALA A 85 -0.71 0.68 -14.81
CA ALA A 85 -2.03 0.86 -15.39
C ALA A 85 -2.20 2.32 -15.83
N PRO A 86 -3.11 2.60 -16.80
CA PRO A 86 -3.49 3.97 -17.13
C PRO A 86 -3.94 4.72 -15.88
N GLY A 87 -3.45 5.95 -15.69
CA GLY A 87 -3.93 6.79 -14.60
C GLY A 87 -5.29 7.41 -14.93
N PHE A 88 -5.95 7.96 -13.90
CA PHE A 88 -7.22 8.67 -14.08
C PHE A 88 -7.01 10.14 -14.48
N GLY A 89 -7.85 10.65 -15.39
CA GLY A 89 -7.82 12.03 -15.85
C GLY A 89 -6.49 12.41 -16.51
N ARG A 90 -5.81 13.42 -15.98
CA ARG A 90 -4.51 13.89 -16.51
C ARG A 90 -3.32 13.01 -16.11
N LYS A 91 -3.50 12.04 -15.19
CA LYS A 91 -2.39 11.17 -14.77
C LYS A 91 -2.13 10.12 -15.84
N ARG A 92 -0.89 10.09 -16.34
CA ARG A 92 -0.49 9.13 -17.37
C ARG A 92 -0.51 7.68 -16.89
N HIS A 93 -0.01 7.43 -15.68
CA HIS A 93 0.16 6.08 -15.13
C HIS A 93 -0.17 6.04 -13.64
N MET A 94 -0.60 4.86 -13.19
CA MET A 94 -0.73 4.44 -11.79
C MET A 94 -0.17 3.02 -11.63
N SER A 95 -0.09 2.50 -10.40
CA SER A 95 0.44 1.15 -10.15
C SER A 95 -0.58 0.26 -9.44
N ARG A 96 -0.62 -1.02 -9.82
CA ARG A 96 -1.42 -2.06 -9.16
C ARG A 96 -0.65 -3.38 -9.17
N GLY A 97 -0.99 -4.30 -8.28
CA GLY A 97 -0.38 -5.62 -8.28
C GLY A 97 -1.10 -6.60 -7.37
N ARG A 98 -0.65 -7.86 -7.43
CA ARG A 98 -1.07 -8.94 -6.54
C ARG A 98 0.16 -9.60 -5.93
N LEU A 99 0.04 -10.03 -4.68
CA LEU A 99 1.06 -10.83 -4.03
C LEU A 99 1.11 -12.19 -4.74
N ALA A 100 2.29 -12.53 -5.25
CA ALA A 100 2.53 -13.77 -5.98
C ALA A 100 2.52 -14.98 -5.03
#